data_AF-A0A442JPR6-F1
#
_entry.id   AF-A0A442JPR6-F1
#
_cell.length_a   1.000
_cell.length_b   1.000
_cell.length_c   1.000
_cell.angle_alpha   90.00
_cell.angle_beta   90.00
_cell.angle_gamma   90.00
#
_symmetry.space_group_name_H-M   'P 1'
#
loop_
_entity.id
_entity.type
_entity.pdbx_description
1 polymer ?
#
loop_
_entity_poly.entity_id
_entity_poly.type
_entity_poly.pdbx_seq_one_letter_code
_entity_poly.pdbx_strand_id
1 'polypeptide(L)'
;MAVDGKSLWRDCEATFARIEELCGDHASRLFAEPNVKEQDDGRLVVAWFGAFDDEPKQLDALDRGMRSRVVSSLAARFEALRPALADREIGETVAAMLNVADESSIVAVGENAILTNWGMLPEEARASPAAFDRHGERTIGPYLPSGISPRVPGQTWTVGEGGLGPAKVSPSPRAESPKPASPPQQGPQPRVPAKPGESRFGLSWRYRSYSRLA
;
A
#
# COMPACT_ATOMS: atom_id res chain seq x y z
N MET A 1 9.44 -3.34 10.68
CA MET A 1 9.78 -1.94 11.02
C MET A 1 9.36 -1.70 12.47
N ALA A 2 9.95 -0.73 13.15
CA ALA A 2 9.64 -0.40 14.54
C ALA A 2 9.59 1.12 14.74
N VAL A 3 8.76 1.58 15.67
CA VAL A 3 8.64 2.99 16.10
C VAL A 3 8.93 3.03 17.59
N ASP A 4 9.87 3.86 18.02
CA ASP A 4 10.32 3.94 19.42
C ASP A 4 10.68 2.58 20.04
N GLY A 5 11.29 1.69 19.24
CA GLY A 5 11.66 0.34 19.65
C GLY A 5 10.49 -0.65 19.75
N LYS A 6 9.24 -0.22 19.51
CA LYS A 6 8.05 -1.07 19.49
C LYS A 6 7.83 -1.66 18.10
N SER A 7 7.57 -2.96 18.06
CA SER A 7 7.25 -3.63 16.80
C SER A 7 5.87 -3.22 16.32
N LEU A 8 5.79 -2.78 15.06
CA LEU A 8 4.51 -2.41 14.45
C LEU A 8 3.47 -3.54 14.47
N TRP A 9 3.90 -4.81 14.45
CA TRP A 9 3.00 -5.95 14.33
C TRP A 9 2.68 -6.66 15.65
N ARG A 10 3.59 -6.63 16.63
CA ARG A 10 3.35 -7.36 17.90
C ARG A 10 2.37 -6.61 18.81
N ASP A 11 2.32 -5.28 18.68
CA ASP A 11 1.50 -4.40 19.53
C ASP A 11 0.40 -3.68 18.73
N CYS A 12 -0.03 -4.24 17.60
CA CYS A 12 -0.95 -3.56 16.68
C CYS A 12 -2.37 -3.38 17.25
N GLU A 13 -2.80 -4.24 18.18
CA GLU A 13 -4.14 -4.20 18.79
C GLU A 13 -4.39 -2.85 19.51
N ALA A 14 -3.43 -2.38 20.31
CA ALA A 14 -3.54 -1.10 21.00
C ALA A 14 -3.59 0.08 20.00
N THR A 15 -2.80 -0.01 18.92
CA THR A 15 -2.82 1.00 17.86
C THR A 15 -4.16 1.00 17.12
N PHE A 16 -4.73 -0.18 16.82
CA PHE A 16 -6.03 -0.31 16.18
C PHE A 16 -7.14 0.25 17.06
N ALA A 17 -7.19 -0.12 18.34
CA ALA A 17 -8.15 0.42 19.29
C ALA A 17 -8.09 1.96 19.33
N ARG A 18 -6.88 2.52 19.34
CA ARG A 18 -6.69 3.97 19.33
C ARG A 18 -7.11 4.63 18.02
N ILE A 19 -6.90 3.97 16.88
CA ILE A 19 -7.42 4.43 15.57
C ILE A 19 -8.96 4.49 15.61
N GLU A 20 -9.62 3.46 16.14
CA GLU A 20 -11.08 3.42 16.25
C GLU A 20 -11.63 4.54 17.15
N GLU A 21 -11.00 4.77 18.31
CA GLU A 21 -11.36 5.87 19.22
C GLU A 21 -11.30 7.24 18.53
N LEU A 22 -10.31 7.46 17.67
CA LEU A 22 -10.04 8.76 17.05
C LEU A 22 -10.77 8.98 15.73
N CYS A 23 -10.93 7.92 14.93
CA CYS A 23 -11.40 8.01 13.56
C CYS A 23 -12.81 7.42 13.37
N GLY A 24 -13.39 6.87 14.43
CA GLY A 24 -14.70 6.22 14.44
C GLY A 24 -14.62 4.74 14.08
N ASP A 25 -15.71 4.03 14.37
CA ASP A 25 -15.81 2.59 14.24
C ASP A 25 -15.40 2.07 12.84
N HIS A 26 -14.68 0.95 12.86
CA HIS A 26 -14.15 0.23 11.73
C HIS A 26 -13.03 0.93 10.95
N ALA A 27 -12.49 2.06 11.42
CA ALA A 27 -11.39 2.76 10.77
C ALA A 27 -10.12 1.90 10.70
N SER A 28 -9.84 1.10 11.73
CA SER A 28 -8.67 0.22 11.77
C SER A 28 -8.75 -0.95 10.79
N ARG A 29 -9.96 -1.32 10.33
CA ARG A 29 -10.18 -2.40 9.35
C ARG A 29 -9.52 -2.14 7.99
N LEU A 30 -8.88 -0.99 7.78
CA LEU A 30 -8.04 -0.75 6.62
C LEU A 30 -6.78 -1.61 6.68
N PHE A 31 -6.31 -1.94 7.87
CA PHE A 31 -5.12 -2.73 8.10
C PHE A 31 -5.53 -4.17 8.40
N ALA A 32 -5.01 -5.12 7.63
CA ALA A 32 -5.17 -6.53 7.94
C ALA A 32 -4.43 -6.86 9.25
N GLU A 33 -5.01 -7.70 10.10
CA GLU A 33 -4.39 -8.15 11.34
C GLU A 33 -3.20 -9.09 11.02
N PRO A 34 -1.99 -8.80 11.53
CA PRO A 34 -0.85 -9.68 11.40
C PRO A 34 -0.88 -10.80 12.44
N ASN A 35 -0.72 -12.04 12.00
CA ASN A 35 -0.34 -13.16 12.85
C ASN A 35 1.14 -13.47 12.62
N VAL A 36 1.98 -13.00 13.53
CA VAL A 36 3.43 -13.16 13.46
C VAL A 36 3.84 -14.43 14.15
N LYS A 37 4.58 -15.29 13.45
CA LYS A 37 5.21 -16.49 13.99
C LYS A 37 6.70 -16.43 13.77
N GLU A 38 7.46 -16.63 14.84
CA GLU A 38 8.89 -16.83 14.77
C GLU A 38 9.19 -18.29 14.45
N GLN A 39 10.10 -18.54 13.52
CA GLN A 39 10.60 -19.87 13.17
C GLN A 39 11.84 -20.19 14.02
N ASP A 40 12.24 -21.46 14.04
CA ASP A 40 13.41 -21.93 14.81
C ASP A 40 14.74 -21.26 14.39
N ASP A 41 14.80 -20.74 13.16
CA ASP A 41 15.94 -19.99 12.61
C ASP A 41 15.90 -18.48 12.91
N GLY A 42 14.95 -18.02 13.74
CA GLY A 42 14.75 -16.61 14.09
C GLY A 42 14.02 -15.80 13.02
N ARG A 43 13.65 -16.39 11.88
CA ARG A 43 12.89 -15.70 10.84
C ARG A 43 11.43 -15.50 11.26
N LEU A 44 10.88 -14.32 10.98
CA LEU A 44 9.45 -14.07 11.15
C LEU A 44 8.68 -14.48 9.89
N VAL A 45 7.58 -15.21 10.08
CA VAL A 45 6.57 -15.52 9.08
C VAL A 45 5.28 -14.83 9.51
N VAL A 46 4.69 -14.03 8.62
CA VAL A 46 3.48 -13.27 8.91
C VAL A 46 2.34 -13.77 8.03
N ALA A 47 1.23 -14.14 8.65
CA ALA A 47 -0.04 -14.35 7.95
C ALA A 47 -0.95 -13.14 8.18
N TRP A 48 -1.70 -12.71 7.17
CA TRP A 48 -2.54 -11.53 7.25
C TRP A 48 -4.02 -11.89 7.20
N PHE A 49 -4.82 -11.26 8.06
CA PHE A 49 -6.24 -11.53 8.22
C PHE A 49 -7.05 -10.24 8.02
N GLY A 50 -7.91 -10.23 7.01
CA GLY A 50 -8.82 -9.11 6.76
C GLY A 50 -10.08 -9.19 7.62
N ALA A 51 -10.71 -8.04 7.87
CA ALA A 51 -11.93 -7.93 8.67
C ALA A 51 -13.24 -8.11 7.85
N PHE A 52 -13.15 -8.56 6.60
CA PHE A 52 -14.28 -8.66 5.68
C PHE A 52 -14.44 -10.10 5.17
N ASP A 53 -15.70 -10.53 5.06
CA ASP A 53 -16.07 -11.89 4.65
C ASP A 53 -16.29 -12.00 3.14
N ASP A 54 -15.23 -11.86 2.35
CA ASP A 54 -15.24 -12.11 0.90
C ASP A 54 -13.86 -12.61 0.43
N GLU A 55 -13.80 -13.17 -0.77
CA GLU A 55 -12.55 -13.62 -1.38
C GLU A 55 -11.64 -12.42 -1.71
N PRO A 56 -10.38 -12.41 -1.26
CA PRO A 56 -9.43 -11.38 -1.62
C PRO A 56 -9.07 -11.40 -3.11
N LYS A 57 -9.09 -10.23 -3.74
CA LYS A 57 -8.70 -10.04 -5.15
C LYS A 57 -7.72 -8.90 -5.30
N GLN A 58 -6.78 -9.07 -6.22
CA GLN A 58 -5.90 -7.98 -6.65
C GLN A 58 -6.70 -6.91 -7.39
N LEU A 59 -6.32 -5.64 -7.24
CA LEU A 59 -7.05 -4.52 -7.84
C LEU A 59 -7.10 -4.57 -9.38
N ASP A 60 -6.11 -5.20 -10.01
CA ASP A 60 -6.03 -5.40 -11.46
C ASP A 60 -6.95 -6.51 -11.99
N ALA A 61 -7.35 -7.44 -11.12
CA ALA A 61 -8.28 -8.53 -11.43
C ALA A 61 -9.75 -8.10 -11.34
N LEU A 62 -10.03 -6.89 -10.83
CA LEU A 62 -11.37 -6.33 -10.75
C LEU A 62 -11.83 -5.77 -12.09
N ASP A 63 -13.12 -5.84 -12.37
CA ASP A 63 -13.69 -5.06 -13.47
C ASP A 63 -13.57 -3.55 -13.18
N ARG A 64 -13.64 -2.74 -14.25
CA ARG A 64 -13.44 -1.28 -14.16
C ARG A 64 -14.39 -0.62 -13.16
N GLY A 65 -15.65 -1.05 -13.10
CA GLY A 65 -16.67 -0.47 -12.24
C GLY A 65 -16.37 -0.77 -10.76
N MET A 66 -16.12 -2.03 -10.44
CA MET A 66 -15.74 -2.45 -9.09
C MET A 66 -14.43 -1.78 -8.65
N ARG A 67 -13.40 -1.78 -9.50
CA ARG A 67 -12.11 -1.14 -9.21
C ARG A 67 -12.29 0.33 -8.86
N SER A 68 -13.10 1.07 -9.62
CA SER A 68 -13.36 2.48 -9.35
C SER A 68 -14.00 2.70 -7.98
N ARG A 69 -14.94 1.85 -7.57
CA ARG A 69 -15.60 1.96 -6.26
C ARG A 69 -14.64 1.64 -5.13
N VAL A 70 -13.87 0.56 -5.26
CA VAL A 70 -12.86 0.15 -4.26
C VAL A 70 -11.81 1.25 -4.09
N VAL A 71 -11.31 1.85 -5.18
CA VAL A 71 -10.32 2.93 -5.13
C VAL A 71 -10.89 4.19 -4.48
N SER A 72 -12.11 4.60 -4.83
CA SER A 72 -12.75 5.75 -4.18
C SER A 72 -12.99 5.51 -2.68
N SER A 73 -13.42 4.30 -2.32
CA SER A 73 -13.58 3.88 -0.92
C SER A 73 -12.25 3.89 -0.17
N LEU A 74 -11.18 3.39 -0.79
CA LEU A 74 -9.83 3.39 -0.22
C LEU A 74 -9.33 4.81 0.08
N ALA A 75 -9.47 5.74 -0.88
CA ALA A 75 -9.09 7.13 -0.68
C ALA A 75 -9.89 7.80 0.45
N ALA A 76 -11.20 7.56 0.53
CA ALA A 76 -12.04 8.05 1.62
C ALA A 76 -11.62 7.50 2.99
N ARG A 77 -11.20 6.24 3.04
CA ARG A 77 -10.71 5.61 4.29
C ARG A 77 -9.35 6.14 4.70
N PHE A 78 -8.45 6.44 3.77
CA PHE A 78 -7.22 7.16 4.10
C PHE A 78 -7.50 8.55 4.64
N GLU A 79 -8.44 9.28 4.04
CA GLU A 79 -8.84 10.61 4.51
C GLU A 79 -9.39 10.56 5.94
N ALA A 80 -10.17 9.52 6.27
CA ALA A 80 -10.69 9.30 7.62
C ALA A 80 -9.61 9.04 8.67
N LEU A 81 -8.39 8.64 8.29
CA LEU A 81 -7.27 8.41 9.22
C LEU A 81 -6.56 9.69 9.69
N ARG A 82 -6.95 10.88 9.19
CA ARG A 82 -6.31 12.16 9.59
C ARG A 82 -6.23 12.38 11.11
N PRO A 83 -7.28 12.10 11.92
CA PRO A 83 -7.17 12.26 13.37
C PRO A 83 -6.09 11.39 13.98
N ALA A 84 -5.98 10.11 13.57
CA ALA A 84 -4.93 9.21 14.05
C ALA A 84 -3.53 9.63 13.58
N LEU A 85 -3.39 10.13 12.35
CA LEU A 85 -2.12 10.66 11.83
C LEU A 85 -1.65 11.94 12.56
N ALA A 86 -2.58 12.71 13.11
CA ALA A 86 -2.31 13.92 13.89
C ALA A 86 -2.10 13.64 15.39
N ASP A 87 -2.41 12.43 15.85
CA ASP A 87 -2.27 12.04 17.24
C ASP A 87 -0.79 11.92 17.63
N ARG A 88 -0.44 12.45 18.82
CA ARG A 88 0.96 12.52 19.27
C ARG A 88 1.52 11.18 19.73
N GLU A 89 0.67 10.23 20.10
CA GLU A 89 1.07 8.93 20.62
C GLU A 89 1.21 7.92 19.48
N ILE A 90 0.26 7.90 18.55
CA ILE A 90 0.23 6.89 17.48
C ILE A 90 0.50 7.44 16.08
N GLY A 91 0.58 8.76 15.87
CA GLY A 91 0.66 9.33 14.52
C GLY A 91 1.87 8.87 13.72
N GLU A 92 3.04 8.73 14.35
CA GLU A 92 4.23 8.17 13.69
C GLU A 92 4.04 6.68 13.36
N THR A 93 3.44 5.91 14.27
CA THR A 93 3.08 4.51 14.06
C THR A 93 2.12 4.35 12.87
N VAL A 94 1.04 5.13 12.82
CA VAL A 94 0.06 5.06 11.71
C VAL A 94 0.71 5.48 10.40
N ALA A 95 1.53 6.54 10.38
CA ALA A 95 2.26 6.94 9.19
C ALA A 95 3.26 5.86 8.73
N ALA A 96 3.89 5.12 9.66
CA ALA A 96 4.75 4.00 9.35
C ALA A 96 3.98 2.79 8.80
N MET A 97 2.76 2.55 9.29
CA MET A 97 1.88 1.50 8.79
C MET A 97 1.46 1.75 7.33
N LEU A 98 1.38 2.99 6.86
CA LEU A 98 1.06 3.27 5.45
C LEU A 98 2.14 2.79 4.46
N ASN A 99 3.33 2.40 4.94
CA ASN A 99 4.31 1.73 4.09
C ASN A 99 3.87 0.31 3.77
N VAL A 100 3.83 -0.05 2.51
CA VAL A 100 3.52 -1.41 2.04
C VAL A 100 4.69 -2.01 1.27
N ALA A 101 4.82 -3.33 1.29
CA ALA A 101 5.93 -4.03 0.65
C ALA A 101 5.95 -3.84 -0.89
N ASP A 102 4.77 -3.84 -1.52
CA ASP A 102 4.60 -3.77 -2.97
C ASP A 102 3.14 -3.44 -3.35
N GLU A 103 2.85 -3.36 -4.65
CA GLU A 103 1.51 -3.11 -5.20
C GLU A 103 0.49 -4.19 -4.82
N SER A 104 0.95 -5.45 -4.67
CA SER A 104 0.07 -6.59 -4.36
C SER A 104 -0.41 -6.61 -2.90
N SER A 105 0.17 -5.74 -2.09
CA SER A 105 -0.15 -5.57 -0.69
C SER A 105 -1.46 -4.79 -0.47
N ILE A 106 -2.04 -4.21 -1.51
CA ILE A 106 -3.36 -3.58 -1.50
C ILE A 106 -4.37 -4.54 -2.13
N VAL A 107 -5.28 -5.08 -1.31
CA VAL A 107 -6.17 -6.18 -1.70
C VAL A 107 -7.62 -5.74 -1.57
N ALA A 108 -8.45 -6.04 -2.58
CA ALA A 108 -9.89 -5.86 -2.49
C ALA A 108 -10.55 -7.08 -1.85
N VAL A 109 -11.48 -6.83 -0.93
CA VAL A 109 -12.35 -7.83 -0.30
C VAL A 109 -13.78 -7.29 -0.39
N GLY A 110 -14.55 -7.81 -1.33
CA GLY A 110 -15.83 -7.21 -1.74
C GLY A 110 -15.63 -5.79 -2.30
N GLU A 111 -16.37 -4.80 -1.77
CA GLU A 111 -16.23 -3.38 -2.13
C GLU A 111 -15.19 -2.63 -1.26
N ASN A 112 -14.47 -3.33 -0.38
CA ASN A 112 -13.49 -2.74 0.53
C ASN A 112 -12.07 -3.06 0.07
N ALA A 113 -11.13 -2.13 0.26
CA ALA A 113 -9.70 -2.42 0.16
C ALA A 113 -9.09 -2.62 1.55
N ILE A 114 -8.12 -3.51 1.68
CA ILE A 114 -7.31 -3.69 2.89
C ILE A 114 -5.83 -3.65 2.53
N LEU A 115 -5.02 -3.19 3.48
CA LEU A 115 -3.58 -3.26 3.41
C LEU A 115 -3.11 -4.54 4.10
N THR A 116 -2.29 -5.30 3.39
CA THR A 116 -1.48 -6.39 3.93
C THR A 116 -0.01 -5.97 3.85
N ASN A 117 0.91 -6.71 4.45
CA ASN A 117 2.34 -6.38 4.43
C ASN A 117 2.63 -4.90 4.80
N TRP A 118 1.80 -4.32 5.66
CA TRP A 118 1.92 -2.92 6.05
C TRP A 118 3.02 -2.75 7.09
N GLY A 119 3.57 -1.55 7.22
CA GLY A 119 4.79 -1.31 8.00
C GLY A 119 6.01 -2.02 7.43
N MET A 120 5.96 -2.46 6.17
CA MET A 120 7.09 -3.01 5.44
C MET A 120 7.57 -2.03 4.40
N LEU A 121 8.88 -1.98 4.26
CA LEU A 121 9.54 -1.23 3.20
C LEU A 121 10.71 -2.09 2.71
N PRO A 122 10.79 -2.41 1.40
CA PRO A 122 11.87 -3.22 0.87
C PRO A 122 13.22 -2.48 0.99
N GLU A 123 14.32 -3.23 0.97
CA GLU A 123 15.67 -2.67 1.22
C GLU A 123 16.01 -1.58 0.20
N GLU A 124 15.64 -1.78 -1.07
CA GLU A 124 15.89 -0.85 -2.15
C GLU A 124 15.18 0.49 -1.92
N ALA A 125 13.97 0.45 -1.35
CA ALA A 125 13.20 1.66 -1.02
C ALA A 125 13.75 2.38 0.22
N ARG A 126 14.54 1.69 1.07
CA ARG A 126 15.24 2.30 2.21
C ARG A 126 16.58 2.93 1.83
N ALA A 127 17.08 2.67 0.63
CA ALA A 127 18.42 3.10 0.24
C ALA A 127 18.57 4.63 0.13
N SER A 128 17.49 5.37 -0.15
CA SER A 128 17.51 6.83 -0.25
C SER A 128 16.11 7.44 -0.21
N PRO A 129 15.97 8.75 0.10
CA PRO A 129 14.68 9.45 -0.01
C PRO A 129 14.05 9.33 -1.39
N ALA A 130 14.83 9.41 -2.47
CA ALA A 130 14.33 9.29 -3.84
C ALA A 130 13.87 7.86 -4.19
N ALA A 131 14.47 6.83 -3.58
CA ALA A 131 14.00 5.46 -3.75
C ALA A 131 12.71 5.20 -2.96
N PHE A 132 12.60 5.78 -1.77
CA PHE A 132 11.38 5.79 -0.98
C PHE A 132 10.22 6.45 -1.72
N ASP A 133 10.46 7.63 -2.30
CA ASP A 133 9.45 8.38 -3.06
C ASP A 133 8.93 7.56 -4.26
N ARG A 134 9.84 7.04 -5.10
CA ARG A 134 9.47 6.15 -6.22
C ARG A 134 8.72 4.90 -5.78
N HIS A 135 9.05 4.34 -4.62
CA HIS A 135 8.33 3.19 -4.07
C HIS A 135 6.91 3.59 -3.67
N GLY A 136 6.76 4.72 -2.99
CA GLY A 136 5.47 5.30 -2.63
C GLY A 136 4.59 5.57 -3.86
N GLU A 137 5.13 6.25 -4.87
CA GLU A 137 4.43 6.57 -6.13
C GLU A 137 3.93 5.33 -6.87
N ARG A 138 4.68 4.22 -6.81
CA ARG A 138 4.29 2.97 -7.45
C ARG A 138 3.26 2.17 -6.66
N THR A 139 3.24 2.32 -5.34
CA THR A 139 2.43 1.49 -4.44
C THR A 139 1.22 2.24 -3.89
N ILE A 140 1.37 2.90 -2.75
CA ILE A 140 0.27 3.49 -1.98
C ILE A 140 -0.08 4.90 -2.44
N GLY A 141 0.90 5.64 -2.98
CA GLY A 141 0.81 7.06 -3.35
C GLY A 141 -0.40 7.42 -4.22
N PRO A 142 -0.75 6.65 -5.28
CA PRO A 142 -1.91 6.94 -6.13
C PRO A 142 -3.26 6.95 -5.41
N TYR A 143 -3.31 6.40 -4.20
CA TYR A 143 -4.54 6.27 -3.41
C TYR A 143 -4.59 7.27 -2.24
N LEU A 144 -3.48 7.95 -1.94
CA LEU A 144 -3.40 8.84 -0.79
C LEU A 144 -4.00 10.21 -1.10
N PRO A 145 -4.88 10.72 -0.22
CA PRO A 145 -5.29 12.11 -0.25
C PRO A 145 -4.11 13.07 -0.02
N SER A 146 -4.23 14.29 -0.56
CA SER A 146 -3.22 15.33 -0.39
C SER A 146 -2.87 15.58 1.08
N GLY A 147 -1.56 15.68 1.38
CA GLY A 147 -1.07 15.93 2.74
C GLY A 147 -1.05 14.70 3.65
N ILE A 148 -1.43 13.52 3.17
CA ILE A 148 -1.15 12.25 3.83
C ILE A 148 0.05 11.61 3.12
N SER A 149 1.06 11.21 3.90
CA SER A 149 2.24 10.52 3.38
C SER A 149 2.65 9.41 4.36
N PRO A 150 3.08 8.24 3.86
CA PRO A 150 3.81 7.29 4.66
C PRO A 150 5.09 7.93 5.19
N ARG A 151 5.59 7.44 6.32
CA ARG A 151 6.85 7.89 6.93
C ARG A 151 7.72 6.72 7.33
N VAL A 152 9.03 6.91 7.28
CA VAL A 152 9.98 5.95 7.86
C VAL A 152 10.35 6.45 9.26
N PRO A 153 10.16 5.65 10.31
CA PRO A 153 10.44 6.07 11.68
C PRO A 153 11.87 6.57 11.85
N GLY A 154 12.02 7.72 12.53
CA GLY A 154 13.31 8.38 12.70
C GLY A 154 13.93 9.00 11.41
N GLN A 155 13.20 9.05 10.30
CA GLN A 155 13.60 9.75 9.07
C GLN A 155 12.59 10.85 8.71
N THR A 156 13.05 11.90 8.03
CA THR A 156 12.20 13.01 7.58
C THR A 156 11.63 12.83 6.18
N TRP A 157 11.63 11.59 5.66
CA TRP A 157 11.27 11.32 4.26
C TRP A 157 9.76 11.31 4.08
N THR A 158 9.32 11.86 2.96
CA THR A 158 7.91 11.99 2.55
C THR A 158 7.77 11.62 1.08
N VAL A 159 6.61 11.10 0.70
CA VAL A 159 6.26 10.81 -0.69
C VAL A 159 5.69 12.09 -1.30
N GLY A 160 6.16 12.48 -2.48
CA GLY A 160 5.66 13.61 -3.25
C GLY A 160 6.26 15.00 -2.92
N GLU A 161 7.24 15.11 -2.01
CA GLU A 161 7.98 16.37 -1.80
C GLU A 161 9.19 16.55 -2.74
N GLY A 162 9.46 15.59 -3.64
CA GLY A 162 10.55 15.60 -4.61
C GLY A 162 10.48 16.66 -5.72
N GLY A 163 9.80 17.79 -5.51
CA GLY A 163 9.52 18.81 -6.53
C GLY A 163 10.01 20.23 -6.24
N LEU A 164 10.69 20.51 -5.12
CA LEU A 164 11.22 21.85 -4.81
C LEU A 164 12.66 21.82 -4.30
N GLY A 165 13.53 21.09 -4.99
CA GLY A 165 14.95 21.48 -5.01
C GLY A 165 15.07 22.78 -5.80
N PRO A 166 15.92 23.77 -5.41
CA PRO A 166 16.15 24.93 -6.23
C PRO A 166 16.68 24.45 -7.57
N ALA A 167 15.83 24.48 -8.60
CA ALA A 167 16.24 24.29 -9.96
C ALA A 167 17.31 25.34 -10.24
N LYS A 168 18.58 24.92 -10.26
CA LYS A 168 19.64 25.67 -10.92
C LYS A 168 19.20 25.77 -12.37
N VAL A 169 18.57 26.90 -12.68
CA VAL A 169 18.29 27.34 -14.04
C VAL A 169 19.65 27.45 -14.72
N SER A 170 20.05 26.40 -15.42
CA SER A 170 21.07 26.49 -16.45
C SER A 170 20.33 26.52 -17.79
N PRO A 171 20.55 27.55 -18.62
CA PRO A 171 19.80 27.76 -19.85
C PRO A 171 20.12 26.67 -20.87
N SER A 172 19.07 26.02 -21.38
CA SER A 172 19.15 25.11 -22.52
C SER A 172 19.63 25.86 -23.78
N PRO A 173 20.59 25.33 -24.55
CA PRO A 173 20.76 25.71 -25.93
C PRO A 173 19.65 25.09 -26.79
N ARG A 174 18.97 25.94 -27.54
CA ARG A 174 18.05 25.59 -28.63
C ARG A 174 18.82 24.90 -29.76
N ALA A 175 18.39 23.70 -30.15
CA ALA A 175 18.60 23.10 -31.48
C ALA A 175 17.48 22.06 -31.69
N GLU A 176 16.45 22.43 -32.43
CA GLU A 176 16.17 21.97 -33.81
C GLU A 176 15.34 20.69 -33.89
N SER A 177 14.09 20.86 -34.33
CA SER A 177 13.22 19.79 -34.81
C SER A 177 13.70 19.25 -36.15
N PRO A 178 13.43 17.97 -36.45
CA PRO A 178 12.74 17.68 -37.70
C PRO A 178 11.53 16.75 -37.57
N LYS A 179 10.73 16.87 -38.63
CA LYS A 179 9.35 16.41 -38.93
C LYS A 179 9.13 14.87 -38.98
N PRO A 180 7.86 14.41 -39.08
CA PRO A 180 7.38 13.07 -38.75
C PRO A 180 7.37 12.07 -39.92
N ALA A 181 7.27 10.78 -39.59
CA ALA A 181 6.83 9.72 -40.48
C ALA A 181 5.82 8.80 -39.77
N SER A 182 4.77 8.41 -40.50
CA SER A 182 3.54 7.71 -40.08
C SER A 182 3.64 6.16 -40.20
N PRO A 183 2.65 5.38 -39.70
CA PRO A 183 2.70 3.93 -39.36
C PRO A 183 2.24 3.04 -40.56
N PRO A 184 2.22 1.68 -40.57
CA PRO A 184 1.44 0.78 -39.66
C PRO A 184 2.00 -0.66 -39.43
N GLN A 185 1.40 -1.44 -38.52
CA GLN A 185 0.69 -2.70 -38.85
C GLN A 185 0.29 -3.53 -37.60
N GLN A 186 -1.02 -3.82 -37.54
CA GLN A 186 -1.65 -4.81 -36.67
C GLN A 186 -1.37 -6.22 -37.19
N GLY A 187 -1.07 -7.14 -36.28
CA GLY A 187 -1.15 -8.59 -36.48
C GLY A 187 -2.26 -9.22 -35.63
N PRO A 188 -2.80 -10.40 -35.99
CA PRO A 188 -4.03 -10.96 -35.44
C PRO A 188 -3.84 -11.75 -34.14
N GLN A 189 -4.89 -11.76 -33.31
CA GLN A 189 -5.04 -12.59 -32.10
C GLN A 189 -5.20 -14.09 -32.40
N PRO A 190 -5.02 -14.94 -31.36
CA PRO A 190 -5.95 -16.03 -31.11
C PRO A 190 -6.61 -15.98 -29.72
N ARG A 191 -7.78 -16.63 -29.68
CA ARG A 191 -8.87 -16.55 -28.70
C ARG A 191 -9.06 -17.93 -28.03
N VAL A 192 -9.58 -17.92 -26.79
CA VAL A 192 -10.35 -18.97 -26.03
C VAL A 192 -9.62 -20.26 -25.56
N PRO A 193 -10.05 -21.01 -24.50
CA PRO A 193 -11.35 -21.06 -23.82
C PRO A 193 -11.39 -21.09 -22.26
N ALA A 194 -12.62 -21.24 -21.74
CA ALA A 194 -13.11 -21.03 -20.37
C ALA A 194 -13.00 -22.24 -19.39
N LYS A 195 -12.98 -21.90 -18.07
CA LYS A 195 -13.63 -22.47 -16.84
C LYS A 195 -13.89 -23.99 -16.74
N PRO A 196 -13.78 -24.65 -15.55
CA PRO A 196 -14.82 -24.51 -14.49
C PRO A 196 -14.44 -24.84 -13.02
N GLY A 197 -15.40 -24.64 -12.11
CA GLY A 197 -15.49 -25.25 -10.76
C GLY A 197 -15.10 -24.31 -9.61
N GLU A 198 -16.01 -23.57 -8.97
CA GLU A 198 -17.00 -24.04 -7.97
C GLU A 198 -16.36 -24.76 -6.78
N SER A 199 -16.29 -24.09 -5.61
CA SER A 199 -16.75 -24.65 -4.34
C SER A 199 -16.73 -23.62 -3.21
N ARG A 200 -17.89 -23.50 -2.57
CA ARG A 200 -18.19 -22.84 -1.30
C ARG A 200 -17.26 -23.31 -0.19
N PHE A 201 -16.73 -22.39 0.61
CA PHE A 201 -16.67 -22.51 2.08
C PHE A 201 -16.53 -21.10 2.66
N GLY A 202 -17.39 -20.75 3.61
CA GLY A 202 -17.18 -19.57 4.46
C GLY A 202 -15.92 -19.79 5.28
N LEU A 203 -14.83 -19.17 4.87
CA LEU A 203 -13.53 -19.25 5.49
C LEU A 203 -13.04 -17.82 5.62
N SER A 204 -12.65 -17.42 6.83
CA SER A 204 -11.71 -16.31 6.99
C SER A 204 -10.52 -16.63 6.08
N TRP A 205 -10.34 -15.87 5.00
CA TRP A 205 -9.30 -16.18 4.02
C TRP A 205 -7.92 -15.95 4.64
N ARG A 206 -7.02 -16.91 4.44
CA ARG A 206 -5.62 -16.80 4.83
C ARG A 206 -4.83 -16.27 3.65
N TYR A 207 -4.51 -14.98 3.64
CA TYR A 207 -3.50 -14.48 2.71
C TYR A 207 -2.11 -14.79 3.30
N ARG A 208 -1.44 -15.80 2.74
CA ARG A 208 -0.04 -16.11 3.07
C ARG A 208 0.87 -15.33 2.13
N SER A 209 1.40 -14.22 2.63
CA SER A 209 2.58 -13.60 2.06
C SER A 209 3.82 -14.11 2.81
N TYR A 210 4.78 -14.71 2.11
CA TYR A 210 6.05 -15.10 2.69
C TYR A 210 7.04 -13.95 2.54
N SER A 211 6.98 -13.01 3.47
CA SER A 211 7.94 -11.91 3.52
C SER A 211 9.23 -12.39 4.17
N ARG A 212 10.34 -12.37 3.44
CA ARG A 212 11.68 -12.54 4.02
C ARG A 212 12.04 -11.25 4.74
N LEU A 213 12.18 -11.30 6.06
CA LEU A 213 12.99 -10.33 6.77
C LEU A 213 14.44 -10.82 6.65
N ALA A 214 15.27 -10.06 5.96
CA ALA A 214 16.72 -10.18 6.05
C ALA A 214 17.22 -9.35 7.23
#